data_AF-A0A5E4KIT7-F1
#
_entry.id   AF-A0A5E4KIT7-F1
#
_cell.length_a   1.000
_cell.length_b   1.000
_cell.length_c   1.000
_cell.angle_alpha   90.00
_cell.angle_beta   90.00
_cell.angle_gamma   90.00
#
_symmetry.space_group_name_H-M   'P 1'
#
loop_
_entity.id
_entity.type
_entity.pdbx_description
1 polymer ?
#
loop_
_entity_poly.entity_id
_entity_poly.type
_entity_poly.pdbx_seq_one_letter_code
_entity_poly.pdbx_strand_id
1 'polypeptide(L)'
;MNERDVFVRKSANYRIWVDEIGVGNIRILKRINFKTLVAIFEELHGEIKKRIAGNPGKIHIIFYISRSLHDEMSVNAKEFLGFCQSCMGIKFELVLLEM
;
A
#
# COMPACT_ATOMS: atom_id res chain seq x y z
N MET A 1 -22.24 8.53 15.75
CA MET A 1 -21.34 7.65 14.97
C MET A 1 -20.19 8.54 14.52
N ASN A 2 -18.98 8.39 15.09
CA ASN A 2 -17.86 9.28 14.76
C ASN A 2 -17.33 8.91 13.37
N GLU A 3 -17.54 9.79 12.40
CA GLU A 3 -16.95 9.76 11.05
C GLU A 3 -15.43 9.95 11.14
N ARG A 4 -14.68 8.95 11.62
CA ARG A 4 -13.30 8.82 11.18
C ARG A 4 -13.38 8.30 9.75
N ASP A 5 -13.53 9.24 8.82
CA ASP A 5 -13.68 9.01 7.38
C ASP A 5 -12.94 7.76 6.91
N VAL A 6 -13.69 6.80 6.39
CA VAL A 6 -13.16 5.58 5.81
C VAL A 6 -12.38 5.97 4.55
N PHE A 7 -11.05 5.93 4.59
CA PHE A 7 -10.25 6.17 3.39
C PHE A 7 -10.31 4.93 2.51
N VAL A 8 -11.00 5.02 1.37
CA VAL A 8 -11.05 3.99 0.34
C VAL A 8 -10.95 4.66 -1.03
N ARG A 9 -10.02 4.20 -1.85
CA ARG A 9 -9.92 4.53 -3.28
C ARG A 9 -10.03 3.25 -4.09
N LYS A 10 -10.81 3.31 -5.16
CA LYS A 10 -11.01 2.21 -6.09
C LYS A 10 -10.72 2.68 -7.50
N SER A 11 -9.96 1.89 -8.23
CA SER A 11 -9.80 2.03 -9.68
C SER A 11 -10.03 0.67 -10.34
N ALA A 12 -9.99 0.64 -11.68
CA ALA A 12 -10.04 -0.62 -12.42
C ALA A 12 -8.81 -1.50 -12.19
N ASN A 13 -7.68 -0.92 -11.73
CA ASN A 13 -6.38 -1.59 -11.65
C ASN A 13 -5.91 -1.83 -10.23
N TYR A 14 -6.44 -1.09 -9.25
CA TYR A 14 -6.04 -1.21 -7.86
C TYR A 14 -7.15 -0.76 -6.90
N ARG A 15 -7.00 -1.14 -5.63
CA ARG A 15 -7.78 -0.64 -4.50
C ARG A 15 -6.83 -0.28 -3.39
N ILE A 16 -7.04 0.86 -2.74
CA ILE A 16 -6.32 1.21 -1.52
C ILE A 16 -7.30 1.64 -0.44
N TRP A 17 -6.99 1.30 0.81
CA TRP A 17 -7.76 1.72 1.96
C TRP A 17 -6.93 1.76 3.23
N VAL A 18 -7.36 2.55 4.21
CA VAL A 18 -6.86 2.45 5.59
C VAL A 18 -7.95 1.85 6.46
N ASP A 19 -7.62 0.81 7.21
CA ASP A 19 -8.57 0.16 8.11
C ASP A 19 -8.74 0.92 9.44
N GLU A 20 -9.60 0.38 10.32
CA GLU A 20 -9.96 1.00 11.60
C GLU A 20 -8.78 1.11 12.58
N ILE A 21 -7.76 0.26 12.42
CA ILE A 21 -6.56 0.24 13.26
C ILE A 21 -5.39 1.04 12.65
N GLY A 22 -5.59 1.67 11.48
CA GLY A 22 -4.59 2.52 10.83
C GLY A 22 -3.64 1.78 9.89
N VAL A 23 -3.92 0.53 9.52
CA VAL A 23 -3.12 -0.23 8.54
C VAL A 23 -3.55 0.15 7.14
N GLY A 24 -2.57 0.55 6.33
CA GLY A 24 -2.77 0.78 4.91
C GLY A 24 -2.80 -0.53 4.15
N ASN A 25 -3.72 -0.64 3.20
CA ASN A 25 -3.87 -1.80 2.37
C ASN A 25 -3.81 -1.37 0.90
N ILE A 26 -3.03 -2.08 0.10
CA ILE A 26 -2.88 -1.88 -1.34
C ILE A 26 -3.19 -3.19 -2.04
N ARG A 27 -4.20 -3.24 -2.90
CA ARG A 27 -4.52 -4.42 -3.71
C ARG A 27 -4.38 -4.10 -5.18
N ILE A 28 -3.46 -4.78 -5.87
CA ILE A 28 -3.28 -4.69 -7.31
C ILE A 28 -4.17 -5.72 -8.01
N LEU A 29 -4.95 -5.26 -8.98
CA LEU A 29 -5.89 -6.05 -9.77
C LEU A 29 -5.43 -6.24 -11.22
N LYS A 30 -4.70 -5.26 -11.76
CA LYS A 30 -4.14 -5.27 -13.12
C LYS A 30 -2.79 -4.55 -13.13
N ARG A 31 -2.04 -4.67 -14.22
CA ARG A 31 -0.77 -3.96 -14.42
C ARG A 31 -0.93 -2.46 -14.13
N ILE A 32 0.00 -1.94 -13.34
CA ILE A 32 0.16 -0.50 -13.08
C ILE A 32 1.59 -0.11 -13.43
N ASN A 33 1.77 1.13 -13.86
CA ASN A 33 3.12 1.65 -14.08
C ASN A 33 3.77 2.10 -12.75
N PHE A 34 5.08 2.30 -12.78
CA PHE A 34 5.86 2.69 -11.60
C PHE A 34 5.39 4.01 -10.98
N LYS A 35 5.03 5.00 -11.80
CA LYS A 35 4.52 6.29 -11.33
C LYS A 35 3.22 6.13 -10.51
N THR A 36 2.32 5.27 -10.97
CA THR A 36 1.09 4.95 -10.24
C THR A 36 1.39 4.26 -8.91
N LEU A 37 2.36 3.33 -8.89
CA LEU A 37 2.78 2.67 -7.66
C LEU A 37 3.28 3.69 -6.62
N VAL A 38 4.19 4.59 -7.02
CA VAL A 38 4.73 5.63 -6.13
C VAL A 38 3.60 6.54 -5.60
N ALA A 39 2.72 7.01 -6.48
CA ALA A 39 1.60 7.87 -6.08
C ALA A 39 0.65 7.18 -5.08
N ILE A 40 0.40 5.88 -5.26
CA ILE A 40 -0.38 5.08 -4.31
C ILE A 40 0.28 5.07 -2.93
N PHE A 41 1.59 4.84 -2.88
CA PHE A 41 2.33 4.82 -1.61
C PHE A 41 2.32 6.17 -0.92
N GLU A 42 2.53 7.27 -1.66
CA GLU A 42 2.50 8.63 -1.12
C GLU A 42 1.13 8.98 -0.52
N GLU A 43 0.06 8.70 -1.26
CA GLU A 43 -1.32 8.95 -0.81
C GLU A 43 -1.62 8.14 0.46
N LEU A 44 -1.35 6.83 0.42
CA LEU A 44 -1.67 5.94 1.54
C LEU A 44 -0.85 6.28 2.80
N HIS A 45 0.43 6.59 2.63
CA HIS A 45 1.30 6.99 3.73
C HIS A 45 0.82 8.29 4.41
N GLY A 46 0.37 9.28 3.63
CA GLY A 46 -0.24 10.49 4.16
C GLY A 46 -1.52 10.21 4.94
N GLU A 47 -2.36 9.31 4.44
CA GLU A 47 -3.63 8.93 5.08
C GLU A 47 -3.43 8.12 6.36
N ILE A 48 -2.44 7.24 6.43
CA ILE A 48 -2.06 6.54 7.66
C ILE A 48 -1.58 7.56 8.70
N LYS A 49 -0.69 8.48 8.31
CA LYS A 49 -0.15 9.51 9.22
C LYS A 49 -1.22 10.36 9.89
N LYS A 50 -2.27 10.74 9.17
CA LYS A 50 -3.41 11.48 9.72
C LYS A 50 -4.14 10.71 10.83
N ARG A 51 -4.17 9.37 10.73
CA ARG A 51 -4.92 8.48 11.64
C ARG A 51 -4.10 8.04 12.86
N ILE A 52 -2.79 7.94 12.72
CA ILE A 52 -1.88 7.56 13.82
C ILE A 52 -1.35 8.75 14.61
N ALA A 53 -1.97 9.93 14.53
CA ALA A 53 -1.53 11.17 15.18
C ALA A 53 -1.29 10.99 16.69
N GLY A 54 -0.05 10.65 17.07
CA GLY A 54 0.37 10.33 18.45
C GLY A 54 1.23 9.06 18.57
N ASN A 55 1.27 8.17 17.57
CA ASN A 55 2.08 6.96 17.58
C ASN A 55 2.78 6.71 16.22
N PRO A 56 3.82 7.49 15.88
CA PRO A 56 4.49 7.45 14.58
C PRO A 56 5.28 6.16 14.30
N GLY A 57 5.46 5.28 15.30
CA GLY A 57 6.43 4.18 15.24
C GLY A 57 6.04 2.97 14.39
N LYS A 58 4.82 2.89 13.85
CA LYS A 58 4.40 1.73 13.03
C LYS A 58 3.41 2.12 11.94
N ILE A 59 3.90 2.80 10.90
CA ILE A 59 3.19 2.77 9.62
C ILE A 59 3.23 1.32 9.15
N HIS A 60 2.06 0.72 8.94
CA HIS A 60 1.94 -0.66 8.47
C HIS A 60 1.20 -0.65 7.13
N ILE A 61 1.81 -1.23 6.10
CA ILE A 61 1.24 -1.36 4.77
C ILE A 61 1.25 -2.83 4.36
N ILE A 62 0.08 -3.35 3.96
CA ILE A 62 -0.07 -4.68 3.39
C ILE A 62 -0.33 -4.54 1.88
N PHE A 63 0.47 -5.20 1.07
CA PHE A 63 0.45 -5.14 -0.38
C PHE A 63 0.03 -6.49 -0.96
N TYR A 64 -1.18 -6.56 -1.51
CA TYR A 64 -1.77 -7.73 -2.12
C TYR A 64 -1.59 -7.68 -3.65
N ILE A 65 -1.02 -8.73 -4.22
CA ILE A 65 -0.83 -8.87 -5.67
C ILE A 65 -0.87 -10.35 -6.07
N SER A 66 -1.39 -10.67 -7.25
CA SER A 66 -1.30 -12.04 -7.78
C SER A 66 0.15 -12.37 -8.14
N ARG A 67 0.53 -13.65 -8.07
CA ARG A 67 1.87 -14.10 -8.49
C ARG A 67 2.20 -13.68 -9.92
N SER A 68 1.25 -13.84 -10.86
CA SER A 68 1.41 -13.44 -12.26
C SER A 68 1.75 -11.96 -12.43
N LEU A 69 1.03 -11.06 -11.74
CA LEU A 69 1.30 -9.61 -11.81
C LEU A 69 2.59 -9.23 -11.10
N HIS A 70 2.95 -9.94 -10.02
CA HIS A 70 4.21 -9.74 -9.32
C HIS A 70 5.41 -10.12 -10.19
N ASP A 71 5.33 -11.22 -10.92
CA ASP A 71 6.43 -11.71 -11.76
C ASP A 71 6.70 -10.75 -12.92
N GLU A 72 5.64 -10.21 -13.52
CA GLU A 72 5.67 -9.21 -14.59
C GLU A 72 6.05 -7.78 -14.13
N MET A 73 6.12 -7.55 -12.81
CA MET A 73 6.46 -6.25 -12.26
C MET A 73 7.89 -5.85 -12.64
N SER A 74 8.08 -4.59 -13.02
CA SER A 74 9.40 -4.07 -13.40
C SER A 74 10.39 -4.17 -12.24
N VAL A 75 11.67 -4.27 -12.57
CA VAL A 75 12.77 -4.27 -11.59
C VAL A 75 12.67 -3.03 -10.68
N ASN A 76 12.45 -1.84 -11.25
CA ASN A 76 12.31 -0.61 -10.48
C ASN A 76 11.19 -0.67 -9.42
N ALA A 77 10.06 -1.32 -9.76
CA ALA A 77 8.97 -1.47 -8.81
C ALA A 77 9.32 -2.48 -7.70
N LYS A 78 9.99 -3.59 -8.03
CA LYS A 78 10.48 -4.56 -7.02
C LYS A 78 11.50 -3.92 -6.08
N GLU A 79 12.48 -3.20 -6.62
CA GLU A 79 13.48 -2.46 -5.85
C GLU A 79 12.85 -1.39 -4.95
N PHE A 80 11.83 -0.67 -5.46
CA PHE A 80 11.10 0.29 -4.65
C PHE A 80 10.35 -0.36 -3.48
N LEU A 81 9.69 -1.51 -3.68
CA LEU A 81 9.06 -2.25 -2.59
C LEU A 81 10.11 -2.70 -1.55
N GLY A 82 11.26 -3.18 -1.99
CA GLY A 82 12.38 -3.54 -1.12
C GLY A 82 12.94 -2.36 -0.34
N PHE A 83 13.05 -1.19 -0.97
CA PHE A 83 13.42 0.07 -0.33
C PHE A 83 12.39 0.48 0.74
N CYS A 84 11.09 0.41 0.43
CA CYS A 84 10.03 0.71 1.40
C CYS A 84 10.11 -0.18 2.64
N GLN A 85 10.42 -1.47 2.47
CA GLN A 85 10.58 -2.43 3.55
C GLN A 85 11.83 -2.19 4.40
N SER A 86 12.95 -1.78 3.77
CA SER A 86 14.26 -1.73 4.43
C SER A 86 14.59 -0.38 5.06
N CYS A 87 14.06 0.72 4.50
CA CYS A 87 14.60 2.05 4.78
C CYS A 87 13.60 3.04 5.41
N MET A 88 12.29 2.84 5.27
CA MET A 88 11.31 3.88 5.62
C MET A 88 10.75 3.79 7.06
N GLY A 89 11.21 2.83 7.88
CA GLY A 89 10.62 2.59 9.19
C GLY A 89 9.15 2.15 9.12
N ILE A 90 8.75 1.59 7.96
CA ILE A 90 7.41 1.10 7.68
C ILE A 90 7.44 -0.42 7.84
N LYS A 91 6.45 -1.00 8.53
CA LYS A 91 6.19 -2.43 8.43
C LYS A 91 5.53 -2.67 7.07
N PHE A 92 6.22 -3.35 6.17
CA PHE A 92 5.71 -3.67 4.85
C PHE A 92 5.49 -5.18 4.74
N GLU A 93 4.29 -5.60 4.35
CA GLU A 93 3.92 -7.00 4.15
C GLU A 93 3.50 -7.22 2.69
N LEU A 94 4.23 -8.07 1.96
CA LEU A 94 3.85 -8.51 0.62
C LEU A 94 3.04 -9.81 0.70
N VAL A 95 1.79 -9.77 0.26
CA VAL A 95 0.89 -10.92 0.21
C VAL A 95 0.71 -11.33 -1.25
N LEU A 96 1.31 -12.45 -1.63
CA LEU A 96 1.11 -13.08 -2.93
C LEU A 96 -0.18 -13.88 -2.91
N LEU A 97 -1.12 -13.50 -3.76
CA LEU A 97 -2.36 -14.25 -3.96
C LEU A 97 -2.14 -15.36 -4.98
N GLU A 98 -2.46 -16.59 -4.59
CA GLU A 98 -2.63 -17.69 -5.55
C GLU A 98 -4.00 -17.50 -6.22
N MET A 99 -3.97 -17.33 -7.54
CA MET A 99 -5.15 -17.23 -8.40
C MET A 99 -5.06 -18.31 -9.47
#